data_AF-A0A9D1DCB5-F1
#
_entry.id   AF-A0A9D1DCB5-F1
#
_cell.length_a   1.000
_cell.length_b   1.000
_cell.length_c   1.000
_cell.angle_alpha   90.00
_cell.angle_beta   90.00
_cell.angle_gamma   90.00
#
_symmetry.space_group_name_H-M   'P 1'
#
loop_
_entity.id
_entity.type
_entity.pdbx_description
1 polymer ?
#
loop_
_entity_poly.entity_id
_entity_poly.type
_entity_poly.pdbx_seq_one_letter_code
_entity_poly.pdbx_strand_id
1 'polypeptide(L)' 'MKRDKDAAELAWKMFEKTGSVSYYMLYKQLSGKD' A
#
# COMPACT_ATOMS: atom_id res chain seq x y z
N MET A 1 5.59 -11.75 -6.36
CA MET A 1 6.41 -10.68 -6.98
C MET A 1 5.65 -9.70 -7.88
N LYS A 2 4.88 -10.09 -8.91
CA LYS A 2 4.04 -9.10 -9.65
C LYS A 2 2.80 -8.65 -8.86
N ARG A 3 2.09 -9.60 -8.24
CA ARG A 3 0.83 -9.33 -7.50
C ARG A 3 1.01 -8.42 -6.28
N ASP A 4 2.16 -8.52 -5.59
CA ASP A 4 2.41 -7.75 -4.38
C ASP A 4 2.67 -6.27 -4.68
N LYS A 5 3.28 -5.97 -5.84
CA LYS A 5 3.42 -4.60 -6.35
C LYS A 5 2.06 -3.99 -6.69
N ASP A 6 1.20 -4.74 -7.40
CA ASP A 6 -0.14 -4.28 -7.75
C ASP A 6 -0.99 -4.01 -6.50
N ALA A 7 -0.87 -4.88 -5.48
CA ALA A 7 -1.54 -4.70 -4.20
C ALA A 7 -1.00 -3.51 -3.40
N ALA A 8 0.32 -3.27 -3.41
CA ALA A 8 0.92 -2.10 -2.77
C ALA A 8 0.42 -0.81 -3.42
N GLU A 9 0.40 -0.73 -4.76
CA GLU A 9 -0.11 0.46 -5.47
C GLU A 9 -1.58 0.74 -5.16
N LEU A 10 -2.40 -0.30 -5.03
CA LEU A 10 -3.80 -0.14 -4.62
C LEU A 10 -3.91 0.42 -3.19
N ALA A 11 -3.12 -0.10 -2.26
CA ALA A 11 -3.07 0.42 -0.89
C ALA A 11 -2.62 1.89 -0.86
N TRP A 12 -1.63 2.27 -1.67
CA TRP A 12 -1.20 3.66 -1.80
C TRP A 12 -2.32 4.58 -2.30
N LYS A 13 -3.03 4.20 -3.37
CA LYS A 13 -4.17 4.97 -3.90
C LYS A 13 -5.28 5.14 -2.87
N MET A 14 -5.54 4.11 -2.05
CA MET A 14 -6.54 4.18 -0.99
C MET A 14 -6.10 5.11 0.15
N PHE A 15 -4.81 5.12 0.48
CA PHE A 15 -4.25 6.09 1.41
C PHE A 15 -4.42 7.53 0.89
N GLU A 16 -4.03 7.82 -0.36
CA GLU A 16 -4.18 9.16 -0.95
C GLU A 16 -5.64 9.63 -0.98
N LYS A 17 -6.57 8.71 -1.27
CA LYS A 17 -7.99 9.02 -1.33
C LYS A 17 -8.64 9.26 0.04
N THR A 18 -8.19 8.55 1.07
CA THR A 18 -8.90 8.51 2.37
C THR A 18 -8.13 9.19 3.50
N GLY A 19 -6.82 9.39 3.36
CA GLY A 19 -5.93 9.79 4.44
C GLY A 19 -5.77 8.73 5.55
N SER A 20 -6.33 7.53 5.38
CA SER A 20 -6.31 6.51 6.43
C SER A 20 -4.95 5.86 6.57
N VAL A 21 -4.35 6.01 7.76
CA VAL A 21 -3.01 5.48 8.10
C VAL A 21 -2.90 3.97 7.91
N SER A 22 -4.00 3.23 8.06
CA SER A 22 -4.02 1.78 7.88
C SER A 22 -3.63 1.37 6.45
N TYR A 23 -4.02 2.15 5.44
CA TYR A 23 -3.62 1.89 4.05
C TYR A 23 -2.15 2.18 3.81
N TYR A 24 -1.59 3.19 4.49
CA TYR A 24 -0.15 3.47 4.42
C TYR A 24 0.68 2.35 5.08
N MET A 25 0.23 1.82 6.22
CA MET A 25 0.87 0.67 6.86
C MET A 25 0.83 -0.57 5.96
N LEU A 26 -0.31 -0.83 5.32
CA LEU A 26 -0.46 -1.92 4.37
C LEU A 26 0.45 -1.75 3.14
N TYR A 27 0.54 -0.55 2.58
CA TYR A 27 1.49 -0.24 1.49
C TYR A 27 2.92 -0.58 1.89
N LYS A 28 3.38 -0.15 3.08
CA LYS A 28 4.72 -0.44 3.57
C LYS A 28 4.99 -1.94 3.65
N GLN A 29 4.08 -2.69 4.28
CA GLN A 29 4.16 -4.15 4.41
C GLN A 29 4.22 -4.85 3.04
N LEU A 30 3.38 -4.45 2.08
CA LEU A 30 3.32 -5.06 0.75
C LEU A 30 4.51 -4.66 -0.14
N SER A 31 5.09 -3.49 0.07
CA SER A 31 6.22 -2.98 -0.73
C SER A 31 7.57 -3.59 -0.34
N GLY A 32 7.65 -4.33 0.77
CA GLY A 32 8.91 -4.87 1.30
C GLY A 32 9.92 -3.77 1.67
N LYS A 33 9.44 -2.54 1.88
CA LYS A 33 10.22 -1.45 2.47
C LYS A 33 10.14 -1.59 3.98
N ASP A 34 10.99 -2.44 4.55
CA ASP A 34 11.46 -2.25 5.93
C ASP A 34 12.46 -1.09 5.97
#